data_AF-A0AAN6GCT3-F1
#
_entry.id   AF-A0AAN6GCT3-F1
#
_cell.length_a   1.000
_cell.length_b   1.000
_cell.length_c   1.000
_cell.angle_alpha   90.00
_cell.angle_beta   90.00
_cell.angle_gamma   90.00
#
_symmetry.space_group_name_H-M   'P 1'
#
loop_
_entity.id
_entity.type
_entity.pdbx_description
1 polymer ?
#
loop_
_entity_poly.entity_id
_entity_poly.type
_entity_poly.pdbx_seq_one_letter_code
_entity_poly.pdbx_strand_id
1 'polypeptide(L)'
;MSFSVPIESLDAFRDEVELLQNSCAAGEFRPSEGSRSSSSISTSEDFDLVLSFEPEVLLRVHRPSSDSASSAAAALTLSAPAADGDAVLRLKSLIEGRMDEEDFRIAQFKIYDLFLFLQNTISNQEIVLQASASSTDQEYHLKSTTKKKNIRAWCSELRVWGITRPGYPAFLLFEGMEDDVDEMIRLVKDQNWHALSLRAHVKYTFRRPSDLPSDRDTTEDLALLACRLAHGHASNNGTGPSDAATTSSSISKTAMTAAGGATSGKLRPGVEEVEAISDLVQRLRAAGVPELEYTEALNLRT
;
A
#
# COMPACT_ATOMS: atom_id res chain seq x y z
N MET A 1 26.42 11.83 7.04
CA MET A 1 26.29 13.02 7.93
C MET A 1 25.90 12.54 9.30
N SER A 2 26.38 13.19 10.37
CA SER A 2 26.14 12.71 11.74
C SER A 2 25.29 13.69 12.55
N PHE A 3 24.40 13.14 13.36
CA PHE A 3 23.47 13.83 14.25
C PHE A 3 23.63 13.26 15.67
N SER A 4 23.20 14.01 16.68
CA SER A 4 23.21 13.55 18.06
C SER A 4 21.81 13.66 18.63
N VAL A 5 21.22 12.53 19.00
CA VAL A 5 19.88 12.49 19.61
C VAL A 5 20.02 12.33 21.11
N PRO A 6 19.50 13.27 21.91
CA PRO A 6 19.56 13.19 23.36
C PRO A 6 18.66 12.06 23.84
N ILE A 7 19.22 11.13 24.62
CA ILE A 7 18.48 10.03 25.21
C ILE A 7 18.38 10.24 26.72
N GLU A 8 17.29 9.75 27.31
CA GLU A 8 17.04 9.92 28.75
C GLU A 8 18.00 9.07 29.58
N SER A 9 18.21 7.82 29.18
CA SER A 9 19.08 6.86 29.85
C SER A 9 19.51 5.74 28.91
N LEU A 10 20.50 4.96 29.32
CA LEU A 10 20.95 3.79 28.56
C LEU A 10 19.87 2.70 28.50
N ASP A 11 19.01 2.59 29.52
CA ASP A 11 17.88 1.66 29.52
C ASP A 11 16.78 2.15 28.57
N ALA A 12 16.46 3.46 28.56
CA ALA A 12 15.53 4.02 27.56
C ALA A 12 16.01 3.79 26.12
N PHE A 13 17.32 3.90 25.88
CA PHE A 13 17.90 3.54 24.58
C PHE A 13 17.70 2.06 24.23
N ARG A 14 17.86 1.14 25.20
CA ARG A 14 17.59 -0.29 24.95
C ARG A 14 16.12 -0.54 24.59
N ASP A 15 15.20 0.13 25.29
CA ASP A 15 13.77 0.05 25.01
C ASP A 15 13.47 0.55 23.58
N GLU A 16 14.10 1.64 23.14
CA GLU A 16 14.00 2.13 21.76
C GLU A 16 14.51 1.11 20.73
N VAL A 17 15.65 0.47 21.01
CA VAL A 17 16.23 -0.55 20.13
C VAL A 17 15.33 -1.77 20.03
N GLU A 18 14.77 -2.23 21.14
CA GLU A 18 13.82 -3.34 21.16
C GLU A 18 12.54 -2.98 20.38
N LEU A 19 12.02 -1.77 20.55
CA LEU A 19 10.86 -1.28 19.82
C LEU A 19 11.12 -1.23 18.30
N LEU A 20 12.30 -0.75 17.90
CA LEU A 20 12.73 -0.73 16.49
C LEU A 20 12.84 -2.15 15.92
N GLN A 21 13.48 -3.08 16.63
CA GLN A 21 13.61 -4.48 16.21
C GLN A 21 12.25 -5.15 16.00
N ASN A 22 11.29 -4.86 16.87
CA ASN A 22 9.95 -5.42 16.80
C ASN A 22 9.09 -4.76 15.71
N SER A 23 9.39 -3.52 15.32
CA SER A 23 8.60 -2.76 14.34
C SER A 23 9.13 -2.88 12.91
N CYS A 24 10.43 -3.09 12.75
CA CYS A 24 11.08 -3.22 11.45
C CYS A 24 10.71 -4.53 10.75
N ALA A 25 10.47 -4.47 9.44
CA ALA A 25 10.32 -5.66 8.62
C ALA A 25 11.66 -6.43 8.51
N ALA A 26 11.58 -7.71 8.13
CA ALA A 26 12.77 -8.54 7.93
C ALA A 26 13.75 -7.87 6.95
N GLY A 27 14.94 -7.52 7.43
CA GLY A 27 16.01 -6.88 6.65
C GLY A 27 16.12 -5.35 6.77
N GLU A 28 15.17 -4.69 7.44
CA GLU A 28 15.23 -3.25 7.74
C GLU A 28 16.13 -2.93 8.95
N PHE A 29 16.21 -3.85 9.92
CA PHE A 29 17.13 -3.75 11.04
C PHE A 29 18.34 -4.65 10.80
N ARG A 30 19.54 -4.06 10.69
CA ARG A 30 20.78 -4.81 10.43
C ARG A 30 21.81 -4.55 11.55
N PRO A 31 22.41 -5.58 12.14
CA PRO A 31 23.61 -5.39 12.96
C PRO A 31 24.73 -4.76 12.12
N SER A 32 25.46 -3.78 12.67
CA SER A 32 26.57 -3.15 11.97
C SER A 32 27.68 -4.17 11.66
N GLU A 33 28.14 -4.24 10.40
CA GLU A 33 29.08 -5.27 9.93
C GLU A 33 30.47 -5.24 10.62
N GLY A 34 30.78 -4.19 11.38
CA GLY A 34 32.03 -4.06 12.12
C GLY A 34 32.13 -4.83 13.46
N SER A 35 31.03 -5.41 13.95
CA SER A 35 30.95 -5.99 15.31
C SER A 35 31.12 -7.52 15.37
N ARG A 36 31.60 -8.17 14.29
CA ARG A 36 31.80 -9.63 14.27
C ARG A 36 33.06 -10.06 15.03
N SER A 37 33.10 -9.86 16.34
CA SER A 37 33.99 -10.60 17.23
C SER A 37 33.23 -11.79 17.83
N SER A 38 33.86 -12.96 17.74
CA SER A 38 33.25 -14.26 17.98
C SER A 38 32.86 -14.50 19.45
N SER A 39 31.65 -15.07 19.63
CA SER A 39 31.25 -16.01 20.70
C SER A 39 30.54 -15.53 21.99
N SER A 40 29.99 -14.31 22.04
CA SER A 40 28.97 -14.00 23.05
C SER A 40 27.82 -13.20 22.45
N ILE A 41 26.59 -13.55 22.81
CA ILE A 41 25.37 -12.77 22.52
C ILE A 41 25.44 -11.49 23.36
N SER A 42 26.40 -10.61 23.04
CA SER A 42 26.35 -9.21 23.44
C SER A 42 25.54 -8.52 22.36
N THR A 43 24.45 -7.88 22.76
CA THR A 43 23.68 -6.95 21.93
C THR A 43 24.66 -6.08 21.13
N SER A 44 24.72 -6.27 19.81
CA SER A 44 25.53 -5.47 18.89
C SER A 44 25.34 -4.00 19.22
N GLU A 45 26.43 -3.29 19.53
CA GLU A 45 26.37 -1.94 20.09
C GLU A 45 25.88 -0.90 19.08
N ASP A 46 26.20 -1.11 17.80
CA ASP A 46 25.74 -0.28 16.68
C ASP A 46 24.85 -1.10 15.74
N PHE A 47 23.88 -0.45 15.12
CA PHE A 47 22.97 -1.06 14.15
C PHE A 47 22.60 -0.08 13.04
N ASP A 48 22.18 -0.63 11.91
CA ASP A 48 21.74 0.11 10.72
C ASP A 48 20.23 -0.09 10.54
N LEU A 49 19.52 1.02 10.36
CA LEU A 49 18.13 1.05 9.93
C LEU A 49 18.07 1.35 8.44
N VAL A 50 17.55 0.42 7.64
CA VAL A 50 17.38 0.60 6.19
C VAL A 50 16.12 1.40 5.94
N LEU A 51 16.28 2.66 5.53
CA LEU A 51 15.18 3.57 5.21
C LEU A 51 14.66 3.37 3.78
N SER A 52 15.53 2.94 2.87
CA SER A 52 15.23 2.62 1.47
C SER A 52 16.24 1.59 0.96
N PHE A 53 15.82 0.65 0.12
CA PHE A 53 16.70 -0.35 -0.49
C PHE A 53 17.27 0.10 -1.83
N GLU A 54 16.54 0.91 -2.61
CA GLU A 54 16.93 1.34 -3.95
C GLU A 54 16.55 2.81 -4.20
N PRO A 55 17.51 3.75 -4.17
CA PRO A 55 18.89 3.56 -3.71
C PRO A 55 18.93 3.24 -2.22
N GLU A 56 19.98 2.54 -1.79
CA GLU A 56 20.16 2.17 -0.39
C GLU A 56 20.39 3.44 0.46
N VAL A 57 19.51 3.65 1.44
CA VAL A 57 19.63 4.72 2.44
C VAL A 57 19.58 4.09 3.82
N LEU A 58 20.64 4.34 4.60
CA LEU A 58 20.86 3.76 5.91
C LEU A 58 20.93 4.87 6.95
N LEU A 59 20.20 4.70 8.05
CA LEU A 59 20.38 5.45 9.28
C LEU A 59 21.11 4.55 10.27
N ARG A 60 22.41 4.76 10.41
CA ARG A 60 23.23 4.07 11.40
C ARG A 60 23.01 4.70 12.76
N VAL A 61 22.72 3.88 13.76
CA VAL A 61 22.58 4.27 15.16
C VAL A 61 23.80 3.75 15.92
N HIS A 62 24.53 4.67 16.53
CA HIS A 62 25.68 4.37 17.36
C HIS A 62 25.30 4.34 18.83
N ARG A 63 25.90 3.41 19.57
CA ARG A 63 25.73 3.33 21.01
C ARG A 63 26.12 4.65 21.69
N PRO A 64 25.33 5.12 22.67
CA PRO A 64 25.74 6.20 23.55
C PRO A 64 27.01 5.82 24.34
N SER A 65 28.00 6.71 24.35
CA SER A 65 29.20 6.51 25.18
C SER A 65 28.85 6.61 26.66
N SER A 66 29.30 5.65 27.47
CA SER A 66 29.06 5.61 28.91
C SER A 66 29.94 6.58 29.72
N ASP A 67 30.91 7.23 29.09
CA ASP A 67 31.98 7.94 29.80
C ASP A 67 31.58 9.32 30.35
N SER A 68 30.41 9.86 30.00
CA SER A 68 29.99 11.19 30.44
C SER A 68 28.75 11.16 31.33
N ALA A 69 28.95 11.41 32.63
CA ALA A 69 27.91 11.43 33.66
C ALA A 69 26.83 12.54 33.52
N SER A 70 26.81 13.33 32.44
CA SER A 70 25.94 14.53 32.37
C SER A 70 24.88 14.58 31.26
N SER A 71 24.92 13.70 30.24
CA SER A 71 23.80 13.50 29.30
C SER A 71 24.22 12.40 28.33
N ALA A 72 23.46 11.31 28.26
CA ALA A 72 23.72 10.29 27.26
C ALA A 72 23.11 10.76 25.93
N ALA A 73 23.85 10.60 24.83
CA ALA A 73 23.36 10.92 23.50
C ALA A 73 23.75 9.80 22.53
N ALA A 74 22.79 9.37 21.71
CA ALA A 74 23.03 8.43 20.63
C ALA A 74 23.49 9.21 19.40
N ALA A 75 24.61 8.81 18.80
CA ALA A 75 25.04 9.39 17.53
C ALA A 75 24.34 8.66 16.38
N LEU A 76 23.75 9.41 15.46
CA LEU A 76 23.13 8.89 14.26
C LEU A 76 23.97 9.25 13.06
N THR A 77 24.21 8.33 12.14
CA THR A 77 24.90 8.60 10.88
C THR A 77 24.03 8.22 9.70
N LEU A 78 23.58 9.21 8.94
CA LEU A 78 22.86 9.01 7.68
C LEU A 78 23.87 8.75 6.56
N SER A 79 23.69 7.63 5.85
CA SER A 79 24.48 7.20 4.70
C SER A 79 23.57 6.84 3.54
N ALA A 80 23.90 7.32 2.34
CA ALA A 80 23.20 6.95 1.12
C ALA A 80 24.23 6.80 0.00
N PRO A 81 24.99 5.69 -0.05
CA PRO A 81 26.19 5.59 -0.87
C PRO A 81 25.92 5.69 -2.38
N ALA A 82 24.71 5.36 -2.82
CA ALA A 82 24.30 5.40 -4.22
C ALA A 82 23.36 6.56 -4.57
N ALA A 83 22.89 7.34 -3.59
CA ALA A 83 21.91 8.40 -3.82
C ALA A 83 22.55 9.71 -4.27
N ASP A 84 21.77 10.54 -4.97
CA ASP A 84 22.14 11.91 -5.26
C ASP A 84 22.44 12.70 -3.97
N GLY A 85 23.50 13.51 -4.01
CA GLY A 85 23.91 14.37 -2.89
C GLY A 85 22.81 15.35 -2.47
N ASP A 86 21.96 15.81 -3.40
CA ASP A 86 20.82 16.68 -3.08
C ASP A 86 19.79 15.96 -2.18
N ALA A 87 19.50 14.69 -2.48
CA ALA A 87 18.57 13.88 -1.70
C ALA A 87 19.05 13.71 -0.24
N VAL A 88 20.35 13.49 -0.05
CA VAL A 88 20.98 13.41 1.27
C VAL A 88 20.89 14.74 2.02
N LEU A 89 21.11 15.85 1.33
CA LEU A 89 20.97 17.19 1.91
C LEU A 89 19.54 17.51 2.34
N ARG A 90 18.54 17.08 1.55
CA ARG A 90 17.13 17.24 1.93
C ARG A 90 16.76 16.39 3.13
N LEU A 91 17.14 15.12 3.15
CA LEU A 91 16.93 14.25 4.31
C LEU A 91 17.57 14.84 5.56
N LYS A 92 18.78 15.39 5.42
CA LYS A 92 19.46 16.11 6.51
C LYS A 92 18.63 17.28 7.02
N SER A 93 18.14 18.13 6.12
CA SER A 93 17.31 19.29 6.49
C SER A 93 16.01 18.87 7.20
N LEU A 94 15.43 17.73 6.83
CA LEU A 94 14.23 17.20 7.49
C LEU A 94 14.53 16.66 8.88
N ILE A 95 15.66 15.96 9.05
CA ILE A 95 16.11 15.50 10.36
C ILE A 95 16.33 16.71 11.28
N GLU A 96 17.03 17.74 10.79
CA GLU A 96 17.29 18.97 11.54
C GLU A 96 15.97 19.68 11.91
N GLY A 97 15.05 19.83 10.96
CA GLY A 97 13.72 20.39 11.23
C GLY A 97 12.94 19.60 12.27
N ARG A 98 12.90 18.28 12.16
CA ARG A 98 12.20 17.40 13.10
C ARG A 98 12.83 17.45 14.50
N MET A 99 14.16 17.56 14.60
CA MET A 99 14.86 17.67 15.89
C MET A 99 14.55 18.99 16.61
N ASP A 100 14.25 20.06 15.87
CA ASP A 100 13.93 21.37 16.44
C ASP A 100 12.47 21.47 16.94
N GLU A 101 11.59 20.55 16.53
CA GLU A 101 10.20 20.53 16.93
C GLU A 101 10.02 20.26 18.44
N GLU A 102 9.08 20.97 19.07
CA GLU A 102 8.81 20.82 20.51
C GLU A 102 8.29 19.41 20.85
N ASP A 103 7.40 18.88 20.00
CA ASP A 103 6.84 17.53 20.15
C ASP A 103 7.93 16.45 20.13
N PHE A 104 8.97 16.63 19.31
CA PHE A 104 10.11 15.70 19.25
C PHE A 104 10.97 15.79 20.52
N ARG A 105 11.17 16.99 21.07
CA ARG A 105 11.96 17.18 22.29
C ARG A 105 11.37 16.45 23.49
N ILE A 106 10.04 16.36 23.56
CA ILE A 106 9.30 15.64 24.61
C ILE A 106 9.01 14.17 24.28
N ALA A 107 9.33 13.71 23.05
CA ALA A 107 9.10 12.33 22.66
C ALA A 107 9.94 11.37 23.52
N GLN A 108 9.30 10.29 23.98
CA GLN A 108 9.93 9.26 24.80
C GLN A 108 10.93 8.41 24.00
N PHE A 109 10.57 8.06 22.75
CA PHE A 109 11.35 7.16 21.90
C PHE A 109 11.80 7.90 20.63
N LYS A 110 12.88 8.68 20.73
CA LYS A 110 13.23 9.68 19.72
C LYS A 110 13.82 9.08 18.44
N ILE A 111 14.61 8.02 18.54
CA ILE A 111 15.19 7.31 17.39
C ILE A 111 14.07 6.59 16.64
N TYR A 112 13.13 5.98 17.38
CA TYR A 112 11.95 5.36 16.78
C TYR A 112 11.06 6.38 16.05
N ASP A 113 10.75 7.50 16.68
CA ASP A 113 9.96 8.59 16.07
C ASP A 113 10.65 9.12 14.80
N LEU A 114 11.96 9.35 14.87
CA LEU A 114 12.74 9.80 13.71
C LEU A 114 12.72 8.77 12.58
N PHE A 115 12.86 7.48 12.90
CA PHE A 115 12.77 6.41 11.91
C PHE A 115 11.41 6.39 11.22
N LEU A 116 10.30 6.43 11.97
CA LEU A 116 8.95 6.46 11.40
C LEU A 116 8.72 7.69 10.54
N PHE A 117 9.16 8.87 11.02
CA PHE A 117 9.07 10.11 10.27
C PHE A 117 9.78 9.99 8.91
N LEU A 118 11.04 9.54 8.90
CA LEU A 118 11.83 9.42 7.69
C LEU A 118 11.27 8.35 6.73
N GLN A 119 10.85 7.20 7.26
CA GLN A 119 10.22 6.15 6.46
C GLN A 119 8.95 6.66 5.79
N ASN A 120 8.13 7.44 6.52
CA ASN A 120 6.92 8.06 5.99
C ASN A 120 7.24 9.14 4.94
N THR A 121 8.20 10.02 5.19
CA THR A 121 8.66 11.04 4.21
C THR A 121 9.14 10.40 2.90
N ILE A 122 9.98 9.37 2.99
CA ILE A 122 10.50 8.66 1.82
C ILE A 122 9.37 7.94 1.10
N SER A 123 8.50 7.25 1.83
CA SER A 123 7.35 6.53 1.26
C SER A 123 6.35 7.47 0.58
N ASN A 124 6.14 8.67 1.13
CA ASN A 124 5.28 9.70 0.55
C ASN A 124 5.92 10.44 -0.63
N GLN A 125 7.16 10.12 -1.00
CA GLN A 125 7.92 10.75 -2.08
C GLN A 125 8.09 12.26 -1.93
N GLU A 126 8.10 12.77 -0.70
CA GLU A 126 8.52 14.15 -0.46
C GLU A 126 9.99 14.34 -0.85
N ILE A 127 10.77 13.26 -0.75
CA ILE A 127 12.13 13.15 -1.28
C ILE A 127 12.19 11.99 -2.27
N VAL A 128 12.51 12.31 -3.53
CA VAL A 128 12.79 11.31 -4.56
C VAL A 128 14.27 10.96 -4.47
N LEU A 129 14.56 9.74 -4.03
CA LEU A 129 15.91 9.21 -3.96
C LEU A 129 16.27 8.64 -5.34
N GLN A 130 17.03 9.39 -6.15
CA GLN A 130 17.53 8.88 -7.43
C GLN A 130 18.95 8.33 -7.24
N ALA A 131 19.19 7.12 -7.77
CA ALA A 131 20.55 6.61 -7.87
C ALA A 131 21.33 7.41 -8.91
N SER A 132 22.61 7.71 -8.66
CA SER A 132 23.47 8.38 -9.63
C SER A 132 23.87 7.41 -10.77
N ALA A 133 22.92 7.03 -11.63
CA ALA A 133 23.18 6.31 -12.87
C ALA A 133 22.15 6.68 -13.94
N SER A 134 22.66 6.87 -15.15
CA SER A 134 21.97 7.40 -16.33
C SER A 134 20.60 6.76 -16.61
N SER A 135 19.60 7.64 -16.72
CA SER A 135 18.39 7.55 -17.56
C SER A 135 17.80 6.15 -17.78
N THR A 136 16.80 5.79 -16.98
CA THR A 136 15.51 5.32 -17.52
C THR A 136 14.43 5.49 -16.44
N ASP A 137 13.34 6.14 -16.82
CA ASP A 137 12.18 6.45 -15.97
C ASP A 137 11.65 5.23 -15.19
N GLN A 138 11.55 5.34 -13.86
CA GLN A 138 10.75 4.43 -13.04
C GLN A 138 9.85 5.24 -12.10
N GLU A 139 8.58 5.36 -12.49
CA GLU A 139 7.52 5.92 -11.66
C GLU A 139 7.09 4.89 -10.59
N TYR A 140 7.46 5.15 -9.33
CA TYR A 140 7.15 4.32 -8.16
C TYR A 140 5.77 4.62 -7.54
N HIS A 141 4.71 4.54 -8.34
CA HIS A 141 3.33 4.46 -7.83
C HIS A 141 2.65 3.25 -8.47
N LEU A 142 1.41 2.93 -8.11
CA LEU A 142 0.52 2.15 -9.01
C LEU A 142 0.33 2.86 -10.37
N LYS A 143 0.98 4.02 -10.62
CA LYS A 143 1.21 4.61 -11.93
C LYS A 143 2.14 3.78 -12.82
N SER A 144 2.99 2.92 -12.24
CA SER A 144 3.85 2.00 -12.98
C SER A 144 3.01 1.23 -14.01
N THR A 145 3.27 1.51 -15.28
CA THR A 145 2.51 0.92 -16.39
C THR A 145 2.63 -0.61 -16.40
N THR A 146 3.73 -1.16 -15.91
CA THR A 146 3.94 -2.60 -15.72
C THR A 146 2.99 -3.18 -14.67
N LYS A 147 2.88 -2.55 -13.50
CA LYS A 147 1.97 -3.01 -12.43
C LYS A 147 0.52 -3.01 -12.91
N LYS A 148 0.10 -1.93 -13.58
CA LYS A 148 -1.25 -1.83 -14.18
C LYS A 148 -1.50 -2.91 -15.23
N LYS A 149 -0.52 -3.17 -16.10
CA LYS A 149 -0.61 -4.23 -17.12
C LYS A 149 -0.74 -5.62 -16.48
N ASN A 150 0.05 -5.89 -15.43
CA ASN A 150 0.00 -7.16 -14.70
C ASN A 150 -1.36 -7.37 -14.05
N ILE A 151 -1.90 -6.38 -13.31
CA ILE A 151 -3.24 -6.48 -12.71
C ILE A 151 -4.31 -6.76 -13.78
N ARG A 152 -4.26 -6.04 -14.91
CA ARG A 152 -5.23 -6.25 -15.99
C ARG A 152 -5.12 -7.65 -16.60
N ALA A 153 -3.90 -8.16 -16.78
CA ALA A 153 -3.68 -9.53 -17.25
C ALA A 153 -4.24 -10.55 -16.25
N TRP A 154 -3.89 -10.43 -14.97
CA TRP A 154 -4.35 -11.35 -13.92
C TRP A 154 -5.86 -11.31 -13.73
N CYS A 155 -6.51 -10.15 -13.78
CA CYS A 155 -7.98 -10.08 -13.72
C CYS A 155 -8.65 -10.85 -14.85
N SER A 156 -8.04 -10.84 -16.05
CA SER A 156 -8.55 -11.62 -17.19
C SER A 156 -8.24 -13.11 -17.06
N GLU A 157 -7.05 -13.48 -16.59
CA GLU A 157 -6.60 -14.88 -16.44
C GLU A 157 -7.33 -15.60 -15.32
N LEU A 158 -7.44 -14.94 -14.16
CA LEU A 158 -8.11 -15.45 -12.95
C LEU A 158 -9.62 -15.16 -12.95
N ARG A 159 -10.16 -14.54 -14.01
CA ARG A 159 -11.60 -14.22 -14.12
C ARG A 159 -12.14 -13.39 -12.94
N VAL A 160 -11.30 -12.52 -12.38
CA VAL A 160 -11.60 -11.65 -11.22
C VAL A 160 -12.04 -10.27 -11.69
N TRP A 161 -13.09 -9.74 -11.08
CA TRP A 161 -13.47 -8.33 -11.21
C TRP A 161 -12.58 -7.48 -10.32
N GLY A 162 -12.06 -6.38 -10.86
CA GLY A 162 -11.18 -5.48 -10.12
C GLY A 162 -11.62 -4.03 -10.23
N ILE A 163 -11.44 -3.27 -9.16
CA ILE A 163 -11.38 -1.81 -9.20
C ILE A 163 -10.05 -1.39 -8.59
N THR A 164 -9.35 -0.50 -9.28
CA THR A 164 -8.08 0.04 -8.83
C THR A 164 -8.09 1.55 -8.86
N ARG A 165 -7.55 2.17 -7.81
CA ARG A 165 -7.23 3.59 -7.80
C ARG A 165 -5.71 3.74 -7.71
N PRO A 166 -5.06 4.29 -8.74
CA PRO A 166 -3.65 4.62 -8.66
C PRO A 166 -3.43 5.92 -7.86
N GLY A 167 -2.24 6.05 -7.27
CA GLY A 167 -1.85 7.21 -6.46
C GLY A 167 -1.86 6.92 -4.97
N TYR A 168 -1.86 7.96 -4.14
CA TYR A 168 -1.86 7.83 -2.68
C TYR A 168 -3.17 8.39 -2.08
N PRO A 169 -3.84 7.65 -1.16
CA PRO A 169 -3.63 6.22 -0.92
C PRO A 169 -4.00 5.39 -2.16
N ALA A 170 -3.22 4.33 -2.44
CA ALA A 170 -3.56 3.37 -3.49
C ALA A 170 -4.67 2.46 -2.95
N PHE A 171 -5.63 2.10 -3.81
CA PHE A 171 -6.72 1.22 -3.43
C PHE A 171 -6.92 0.14 -4.48
N LEU A 172 -7.09 -1.09 -4.01
CA LEU A 172 -7.35 -2.27 -4.83
C LEU A 172 -8.51 -3.01 -4.20
N LEU A 173 -9.50 -3.34 -5.00
CA LEU A 173 -10.61 -4.19 -4.59
C LEU A 173 -10.85 -5.22 -5.67
N PHE A 174 -10.90 -6.48 -5.26
CA PHE A 174 -11.07 -7.62 -6.14
C PHE A 174 -12.25 -8.47 -5.67
N GLU A 175 -13.02 -9.00 -6.60
CA GLU A 175 -14.17 -9.87 -6.33
C GLU A 175 -14.27 -10.95 -7.41
N GLY A 176 -14.47 -12.20 -7.02
CA GLY A 176 -14.45 -13.36 -7.92
C GLY A 176 -14.64 -14.67 -7.17
N MET A 177 -14.23 -15.78 -7.79
CA MET A 177 -14.16 -17.07 -7.11
C MET A 177 -13.08 -17.04 -6.03
N GLU A 178 -13.28 -17.81 -4.95
CA GLU A 178 -12.40 -17.82 -3.78
C GLU A 178 -10.94 -18.12 -4.14
N ASP A 179 -10.71 -19.22 -4.86
CA ASP A 179 -9.36 -19.65 -5.26
C ASP A 179 -8.68 -18.61 -6.18
N ASP A 180 -9.44 -18.00 -7.08
CA ASP A 180 -8.94 -16.98 -8.02
C ASP A 180 -8.57 -15.67 -7.30
N VAL A 181 -9.36 -15.27 -6.30
CA VAL A 181 -9.07 -14.08 -5.49
C VAL A 181 -7.88 -14.33 -4.56
N ASP A 182 -7.78 -15.52 -3.97
CA ASP A 182 -6.63 -15.89 -3.14
C ASP A 182 -5.33 -15.90 -3.95
N GLU A 183 -5.36 -16.40 -5.18
CA GLU A 183 -4.22 -16.33 -6.10
C GLU A 183 -3.89 -14.88 -6.51
N MET A 184 -4.91 -14.04 -6.76
CA MET A 184 -4.71 -12.61 -7.01
C MET A 184 -4.00 -11.92 -5.83
N ILE A 185 -4.41 -12.21 -4.59
CA ILE A 185 -3.76 -11.68 -3.38
C ILE A 185 -2.30 -12.13 -3.31
N ARG A 186 -2.02 -13.40 -3.62
CA ARG A 186 -0.66 -13.94 -3.64
C ARG A 186 0.20 -13.21 -4.68
N LEU A 187 -0.28 -13.06 -5.91
CA LEU A 187 0.42 -12.36 -6.99
C LEU A 187 0.71 -10.90 -6.64
N VAL A 188 -0.26 -10.18 -6.07
CA VAL A 188 -0.07 -8.78 -5.66
C VAL A 188 0.99 -8.66 -4.56
N LYS A 189 0.98 -9.56 -3.56
CA LYS A 189 1.99 -9.58 -2.48
C LYS A 189 3.39 -9.89 -3.01
N ASP A 190 3.50 -10.82 -3.96
CA ASP A 190 4.79 -11.20 -4.57
C ASP A 190 5.48 -10.06 -5.33
N GLN A 191 4.72 -9.04 -5.76
CA GLN A 191 5.31 -7.89 -6.44
C GLN A 191 6.09 -6.94 -5.52
N ASN A 192 6.14 -7.23 -4.22
CA ASN A 192 6.84 -6.43 -3.21
C ASN A 192 6.46 -4.94 -3.26
N TRP A 193 5.16 -4.65 -3.37
CA TRP A 193 4.70 -3.26 -3.33
C TRP A 193 4.82 -2.75 -1.90
N HIS A 194 5.78 -1.86 -1.68
CA HIS A 194 5.97 -1.21 -0.37
C HIS A 194 4.63 -0.67 0.17
N ALA A 195 4.38 -0.92 1.46
CA ALA A 195 3.22 -0.46 2.23
C ALA A 195 1.82 -0.98 1.82
N LEU A 196 1.71 -2.09 1.08
CA LEU A 196 0.39 -2.69 0.81
C LEU A 196 -0.13 -3.47 2.03
N SER A 197 -1.27 -3.04 2.57
CA SER A 197 -1.96 -3.73 3.67
C SER A 197 -3.28 -4.33 3.18
N LEU A 198 -3.50 -5.61 3.44
CA LEU A 198 -4.80 -6.24 3.22
C LEU A 198 -5.72 -5.81 4.36
N ARG A 199 -6.76 -5.03 4.06
CA ARG A 199 -7.69 -4.48 5.06
C ARG A 199 -8.89 -5.38 5.31
N ALA A 200 -9.46 -5.94 4.25
CA ALA A 200 -10.63 -6.80 4.33
C ALA A 200 -10.48 -7.99 3.38
N HIS A 201 -10.99 -9.14 3.82
CA HIS A 201 -11.15 -10.33 2.99
C HIS A 201 -12.47 -11.00 3.38
N VAL A 202 -13.48 -10.85 2.53
CA VAL A 202 -14.86 -11.28 2.81
C VAL A 202 -15.23 -12.41 1.87
N LYS A 203 -15.71 -13.52 2.46
CA LYS A 203 -16.21 -14.68 1.71
C LYS A 203 -17.73 -14.72 1.76
N TYR A 204 -18.36 -14.99 0.63
CA TYR A 204 -19.80 -15.17 0.53
C TYR A 204 -20.13 -16.31 -0.43
N THR A 205 -21.28 -16.96 -0.22
CA THR A 205 -21.71 -18.08 -1.06
C THR A 205 -22.80 -17.63 -2.02
N PHE A 206 -22.58 -17.89 -3.31
CA PHE A 206 -23.61 -17.73 -4.32
C PHE A 206 -24.55 -18.94 -4.33
N ARG A 207 -25.87 -18.71 -4.30
CA ARG A 207 -26.88 -19.75 -4.54
C ARG A 207 -27.53 -19.50 -5.89
N ARG A 208 -27.44 -20.49 -6.79
CA ARG A 208 -28.14 -20.46 -8.07
C ARG A 208 -29.65 -20.37 -7.82
N PRO A 209 -30.34 -19.36 -8.37
CA PRO A 209 -31.80 -19.34 -8.38
C PRO A 209 -32.36 -20.60 -9.06
N SER A 210 -33.38 -21.22 -8.46
CA SER A 210 -34.05 -22.42 -8.99
C SER A 210 -34.74 -22.18 -10.34
N ASP A 211 -35.00 -20.91 -10.65
CA ASP A 211 -35.91 -20.47 -11.69
C ASP A 211 -35.19 -20.29 -13.03
N LEU A 212 -33.85 -20.34 -13.02
CA LEU A 212 -33.02 -20.14 -14.20
C LEU A 212 -32.84 -21.44 -14.98
N PRO A 213 -33.08 -21.44 -16.31
CA PRO A 213 -32.85 -22.59 -17.15
C PRO A 213 -31.38 -23.04 -17.06
N SER A 214 -31.16 -24.35 -17.01
CA SER A 214 -29.83 -24.95 -16.80
C SER A 214 -28.91 -24.89 -18.02
N ASP A 215 -29.42 -24.42 -19.17
CA ASP A 215 -28.93 -24.85 -20.48
C ASP A 215 -27.94 -23.90 -21.14
N ARG A 216 -27.57 -22.78 -20.50
CA ARG A 216 -26.70 -21.75 -21.11
C ARG A 216 -25.51 -21.33 -20.28
N ASP A 217 -25.70 -21.09 -18.99
CA ASP A 217 -24.65 -20.57 -18.13
C ASP A 217 -24.33 -21.54 -16.99
N THR A 218 -23.04 -21.75 -16.75
CA THR A 218 -22.58 -22.52 -15.60
C THR A 218 -22.95 -21.78 -14.31
N THR A 219 -23.07 -22.50 -13.19
CA THR A 219 -23.32 -21.86 -11.89
C THR A 219 -22.21 -20.87 -11.52
N GLU A 220 -20.97 -21.15 -11.96
CA GLU A 220 -19.81 -20.27 -11.77
C GLU A 220 -19.94 -18.98 -12.57
N ASP A 221 -20.35 -19.06 -13.84
CA ASP A 221 -20.58 -17.86 -14.66
C ASP A 221 -21.66 -16.96 -14.06
N LEU A 222 -22.75 -17.57 -13.57
CA LEU A 222 -23.81 -16.85 -12.89
C LEU A 222 -23.33 -16.21 -11.58
N ALA A 223 -22.44 -16.88 -10.83
CA ALA A 223 -21.85 -16.33 -9.62
C ALA A 223 -20.96 -15.11 -9.93
N LEU A 224 -20.13 -15.20 -10.96
CA LEU A 224 -19.25 -14.12 -11.40
C LEU A 224 -20.03 -12.92 -11.95
N LEU A 225 -21.16 -13.15 -12.64
CA LEU A 225 -22.06 -12.08 -13.07
C LEU A 225 -22.82 -11.44 -11.89
N ALA A 226 -23.04 -12.19 -10.81
CA ALA A 226 -23.69 -11.70 -9.60
C ALA A 226 -22.77 -10.92 -8.66
N CYS A 227 -21.45 -10.93 -8.90
CA CYS A 227 -20.49 -10.10 -8.17
C CYS A 227 -20.88 -8.62 -8.20
N ARG A 228 -20.73 -7.92 -7.08
CA ARG A 228 -21.04 -6.49 -6.93
C ARG A 228 -20.25 -5.63 -7.92
N LEU A 229 -18.96 -5.92 -8.10
CA LEU A 229 -18.07 -5.20 -9.00
C LEU A 229 -18.44 -5.41 -10.48
N ALA A 230 -19.09 -6.52 -10.83
CA ALA A 230 -19.56 -6.79 -12.18
C ALA A 230 -20.68 -5.82 -12.61
N HIS A 231 -21.46 -5.30 -11.65
CA HIS A 231 -22.56 -4.40 -11.92
C HIS A 231 -22.04 -3.04 -12.40
N GLY A 232 -22.47 -2.65 -13.61
CA GLY A 232 -22.07 -1.39 -14.24
C GLY A 232 -20.63 -1.36 -14.75
N HIS A 233 -19.91 -2.49 -14.70
CA HIS A 233 -18.54 -2.56 -15.18
C HIS A 233 -18.47 -2.32 -16.70
N ALA A 234 -17.50 -1.53 -17.16
CA ALA A 234 -17.35 -1.17 -18.57
C ALA A 234 -17.27 -2.41 -19.50
N SER A 235 -16.59 -3.46 -19.06
CA SER A 235 -16.49 -4.74 -19.80
C SER A 235 -17.82 -5.49 -19.98
N ASN A 236 -18.81 -5.26 -19.11
CA ASN A 236 -20.14 -5.89 -19.19
C ASN A 236 -21.16 -5.05 -19.96
N ASN A 237 -20.92 -3.74 -20.07
CA ASN A 237 -21.76 -2.84 -20.84
C ASN A 237 -21.45 -3.04 -22.32
N GLY A 238 -22.01 -4.09 -22.92
CA GLY A 238 -21.92 -4.37 -24.34
C GLY A 238 -22.49 -3.22 -25.17
N THR A 239 -21.68 -2.22 -25.50
CA THR A 239 -21.89 -1.29 -26.60
C THR A 239 -21.75 -2.06 -27.91
N GLY A 240 -22.80 -2.80 -28.26
CA GLY A 240 -23.12 -3.01 -29.67
C GLY A 240 -23.82 -1.74 -30.18
N PRO A 241 -23.33 -1.09 -31.24
CA PRO A 241 -24.15 -0.15 -32.00
C PRO A 241 -25.11 -0.99 -32.84
N SER A 242 -26.36 -1.11 -32.40
CA SER A 242 -27.46 -1.51 -33.27
C SER A 242 -28.63 -0.55 -33.04
N ASP A 243 -28.63 0.49 -33.88
CA ASP A 243 -29.75 1.30 -34.35
C ASP A 243 -31.04 1.30 -33.52
N ALA A 244 -31.34 2.43 -32.88
CA ALA A 244 -32.53 3.22 -33.21
C ALA A 244 -32.58 4.49 -32.37
N ALA A 245 -32.54 5.63 -33.07
CA ALA A 245 -33.06 6.88 -32.58
C ALA A 245 -34.51 6.71 -32.10
N THR A 246 -34.83 7.12 -30.87
CA THR A 246 -36.10 7.77 -30.48
C THR A 246 -35.94 8.36 -29.07
N THR A 247 -35.66 9.67 -29.04
CA THR A 247 -36.43 10.71 -28.33
C THR A 247 -36.77 10.49 -26.83
N SER A 248 -35.94 11.15 -25.99
CA SER A 248 -36.27 11.95 -24.79
C SER A 248 -37.33 11.52 -23.76
N SER A 249 -36.87 11.57 -22.50
CA SER A 249 -37.56 12.05 -21.28
C SER A 249 -38.74 11.24 -20.74
N SER A 250 -38.58 10.69 -19.53
CA SER A 250 -39.29 11.21 -18.34
C SER A 250 -38.97 10.44 -17.07
N ILE A 251 -38.97 11.22 -15.99
CA ILE A 251 -38.77 10.88 -14.59
C ILE A 251 -39.77 9.82 -14.12
N SER A 252 -39.30 8.78 -13.43
CA SER A 252 -40.11 8.07 -12.42
C SER A 252 -39.20 7.45 -11.36
N LYS A 253 -39.23 8.06 -10.17
CA LYS A 253 -38.86 7.44 -8.89
C LYS A 253 -39.97 6.47 -8.50
N THR A 254 -39.73 5.15 -8.49
CA THR A 254 -40.41 4.21 -7.56
C THR A 254 -39.60 2.91 -7.38
N ALA A 255 -39.40 2.55 -6.11
CA ALA A 255 -39.20 1.22 -5.50
C ALA A 255 -38.19 0.21 -6.07
N MET A 256 -37.21 -0.10 -5.21
CA MET A 256 -36.35 -1.27 -5.23
C MET A 256 -37.17 -2.57 -5.36
N THR A 257 -36.97 -3.28 -6.47
CA THR A 257 -37.10 -4.74 -6.51
C THR A 257 -35.85 -5.27 -7.21
N ALA A 258 -35.01 -5.96 -6.44
CA ALA A 258 -33.78 -6.60 -6.90
C ALA A 258 -34.14 -7.86 -7.70
N ALA A 259 -34.49 -7.67 -8.97
CA ALA A 259 -34.56 -8.71 -9.98
C ALA A 259 -34.08 -8.10 -11.30
N GLY A 260 -32.81 -7.69 -11.32
CA GLY A 260 -32.14 -7.26 -12.55
C GLY A 260 -32.06 -8.46 -13.47
N GLY A 261 -32.80 -8.42 -14.58
CA GLY A 261 -32.71 -9.42 -15.64
C GLY A 261 -31.27 -9.46 -16.15
N ALA A 262 -30.55 -10.54 -15.82
CA ALA A 262 -29.27 -10.86 -16.39
C ALA A 262 -29.48 -11.10 -17.89
N THR A 263 -29.32 -10.05 -18.69
CA THR A 263 -29.15 -10.24 -20.13
C THR A 263 -27.89 -11.09 -20.31
N SER A 264 -27.94 -12.04 -21.24
CA SER A 264 -26.88 -13.02 -21.56
C SER A 264 -25.62 -12.33 -22.12
N GLY A 265 -25.03 -11.42 -21.34
CA GLY A 265 -23.80 -10.72 -21.63
C GLY A 265 -22.65 -11.71 -21.54
N LYS A 266 -21.79 -11.71 -22.56
CA LYS A 266 -20.56 -12.49 -22.54
C LYS A 266 -19.74 -12.08 -21.32
N LEU A 267 -19.51 -13.01 -20.39
CA LEU A 267 -18.71 -12.78 -19.20
C LEU A 267 -17.29 -12.35 -19.58
N ARG A 268 -16.91 -11.13 -19.18
CA ARG A 268 -15.57 -10.56 -19.43
C ARG A 268 -15.05 -9.85 -18.18
N PRO A 269 -14.58 -10.61 -17.19
CA PRO A 269 -13.95 -10.05 -16.00
C PRO A 269 -12.79 -9.15 -16.41
N GLY A 270 -12.60 -8.09 -15.64
CA GLY A 270 -11.59 -7.09 -15.94
C GLY A 270 -11.41 -6.15 -14.77
N VAL A 271 -10.51 -5.19 -15.00
CA VAL A 271 -10.18 -4.17 -14.01
C VAL A 271 -10.61 -2.79 -14.51
N GLU A 272 -11.35 -2.08 -13.67
CA GLU A 272 -11.66 -0.67 -13.82
C GLU A 272 -10.61 0.17 -13.08
N GLU A 273 -10.15 1.25 -13.71
CA GLU A 273 -9.22 2.19 -13.10
C GLU A 273 -9.96 3.50 -12.83
N VAL A 274 -9.95 3.95 -11.56
CA VAL A 274 -10.66 5.15 -11.11
C VAL A 274 -9.68 6.07 -10.40
N GLU A 275 -9.43 7.25 -10.97
CA GLU A 275 -8.42 8.17 -10.44
C GLU A 275 -8.94 9.02 -9.26
N ALA A 276 -10.13 9.61 -9.43
CA ALA A 276 -10.74 10.49 -8.44
C ALA A 276 -11.36 9.69 -7.29
N ILE A 277 -11.09 10.10 -6.05
CA ILE A 277 -11.61 9.43 -4.87
C ILE A 277 -13.14 9.55 -4.77
N SER A 278 -13.72 10.67 -5.21
CA SER A 278 -15.17 10.87 -5.29
C SER A 278 -15.84 9.83 -6.18
N ASP A 279 -15.22 9.56 -7.33
CA ASP A 279 -15.75 8.67 -8.35
C ASP A 279 -15.59 7.22 -7.88
N LEU A 280 -14.48 6.90 -7.19
CA LEU A 280 -14.29 5.61 -6.55
C LEU A 280 -15.38 5.35 -5.51
N VAL A 281 -15.63 6.30 -4.59
CA VAL A 281 -16.68 6.16 -3.57
C VAL A 281 -18.06 6.03 -4.22
N GLN A 282 -18.36 6.83 -5.24
CA GLN A 282 -19.61 6.71 -5.99
C GLN A 282 -19.76 5.34 -6.64
N ARG A 283 -18.68 4.83 -7.25
CA ARG A 283 -18.64 3.53 -7.91
C ARG A 283 -18.83 2.37 -6.94
N LEU A 284 -18.16 2.40 -5.77
CA LEU A 284 -18.30 1.41 -4.71
C LEU A 284 -19.71 1.41 -4.12
N ARG A 285 -20.30 2.59 -3.91
CA ARG A 285 -21.70 2.74 -3.49
C ARG A 285 -22.67 2.18 -4.52
N ALA A 286 -22.45 2.47 -5.81
CA ALA A 286 -23.28 1.95 -6.90
C ALA A 286 -23.19 0.42 -7.05
N ALA A 287 -22.02 -0.17 -6.75
CA ALA A 287 -21.82 -1.61 -6.67
C ALA A 287 -22.48 -2.25 -5.43
N GLY A 288 -22.88 -1.46 -4.44
CA GLY A 288 -23.40 -1.96 -3.17
C GLY A 288 -22.31 -2.52 -2.24
N VAL A 289 -21.06 -2.06 -2.35
CA VAL A 289 -20.02 -2.36 -1.36
C VAL A 289 -20.36 -1.63 -0.06
N PRO A 290 -20.30 -2.29 1.12
CA PRO A 290 -20.66 -1.65 2.39
C PRO A 290 -19.72 -0.49 2.70
N GLU A 291 -20.28 0.62 3.17
CA GLU A 291 -19.53 1.87 3.40
C GLU A 291 -18.36 1.69 4.38
N LEU A 292 -18.55 0.86 5.38
CA LEU A 292 -17.52 0.55 6.37
C LEU A 292 -16.25 -0.04 5.74
N GLU A 293 -16.40 -0.91 4.73
CA GLU A 293 -15.26 -1.62 4.12
C GLU A 293 -14.29 -0.68 3.41
N TYR A 294 -14.80 0.35 2.72
CA TYR A 294 -13.95 1.31 2.00
C TYR A 294 -13.63 2.56 2.80
N THR A 295 -14.45 2.95 3.78
CA THR A 295 -14.18 4.13 4.63
C THR A 295 -12.94 3.90 5.47
N GLU A 296 -12.82 2.74 6.10
CA GLU A 296 -11.64 2.36 6.88
C GLU A 296 -10.41 2.20 5.98
N ALA A 297 -10.56 1.50 4.85
CA ALA A 297 -9.44 1.26 3.93
C ALA A 297 -8.88 2.53 3.29
N LEU A 298 -9.72 3.53 3.03
CA LEU A 298 -9.35 4.81 2.42
C LEU A 298 -9.07 5.92 3.44
N ASN A 299 -9.21 5.65 4.75
CA ASN A 299 -9.14 6.66 5.82
C ASN A 299 -10.03 7.88 5.56
N LEU A 300 -11.25 7.66 5.07
CA LEU A 300 -12.20 8.75 4.83
C LEU A 300 -12.75 9.24 6.17
N ARG A 301 -12.74 10.57 6.37
CA ARG A 301 -13.42 11.18 7.52
C ARG A 301 -14.93 11.18 7.25
N THR A 302 -15.67 10.40 8.02
CA THR A 302 -17.15 10.39 8.07
C THR A 302 -17.68 11.54 8.91
#